data_AF-A0A972UPP5-F1
#
_entry.id   AF-A0A972UPP5-F1
#
_cell.length_a   1.000
_cell.length_b   1.000
_cell.length_c   1.000
_cell.angle_alpha   90.00
_cell.angle_beta   90.00
_cell.angle_gamma   90.00
#
_symmetry.space_group_name_H-M   'P 1'
#
loop_
_entity.id
_entity.type
_entity.pdbx_description
1 polymer ?
#
loop_
_entity_poly.entity_id
_entity_poly.type
_entity_poly.pdbx_seq_one_letter_code
_entity_poly.pdbx_strand_id
1 'polypeptide(L)'
;MLEPVFPILTSDGWRLGIQAVFLAFALDLLFGDPKFLYARISHPIVWIGGLISALEARLRPGRFAGHGPTLQIILGAALVAITVGVSAGAGGVIAWLCAMSEHGWIITGIVGSIFIAGRGLHDHVADVGRGLSRSLDDGRSAVSHIVGRDPAGLDEAGVSRAALESLAENFSDGVVAPLFWFLLGGLPGLLAYKAINTLDSMIGH
;
A
#
# COMPACT_ATOMS: atom_id res chain seq x y z
N MET A 1 23.83 -2.13 24.09
CA MET A 1 23.08 -3.30 23.59
C MET A 1 22.04 -2.76 22.63
N LEU A 2 22.02 -3.27 21.39
CA LEU A 2 21.08 -2.81 20.36
C LEU A 2 19.69 -3.29 20.74
N GLU A 3 18.88 -2.42 21.33
CA GLU A 3 17.45 -2.67 21.56
C GLU A 3 16.77 -2.99 20.21
N PRO A 4 15.87 -3.97 20.16
CA PRO A 4 15.27 -4.44 18.92
C PRO A 4 14.48 -3.34 18.24
N VAL A 5 14.52 -3.40 16.92
CA VAL A 5 14.32 -2.28 16.01
C VAL A 5 12.85 -1.97 15.69
N PHE A 6 11.94 -2.50 16.52
CA PHE A 6 10.65 -1.93 16.97
C PHE A 6 9.64 -3.03 17.31
N PRO A 7 9.39 -3.25 18.60
CA PRO A 7 8.04 -3.49 19.08
C PRO A 7 7.61 -2.25 19.85
N ILE A 8 6.45 -1.68 19.49
CA ILE A 8 5.82 -0.58 20.27
C ILE A 8 5.51 -0.99 21.73
N LEU A 9 5.79 -2.24 22.08
CA LEU A 9 5.64 -2.86 23.38
C LEU A 9 6.92 -2.83 24.23
N THR A 10 8.04 -2.29 23.73
CA THR A 10 9.27 -2.08 24.54
C THR A 10 9.26 -0.71 25.21
N SER A 11 10.04 -0.57 26.30
CA SER A 11 10.01 0.61 27.19
C SER A 11 10.29 1.93 26.48
N ASP A 12 11.20 1.93 25.51
CA ASP A 12 11.65 3.14 24.79
C ASP A 12 11.33 3.11 23.30
N GLY A 13 10.99 1.94 22.75
CA GLY A 13 10.57 1.79 21.36
C GLY A 13 9.38 2.69 21.08
N TRP A 14 8.27 2.51 21.80
CA TRP A 14 6.99 3.14 21.46
C TRP A 14 7.02 4.64 21.10
N ARG A 15 7.90 5.43 21.73
CA ARG A 15 8.07 6.86 21.44
C ARG A 15 8.59 7.11 20.02
N LEU A 16 9.70 6.50 19.62
CA LEU A 16 10.29 6.78 18.29
C LEU A 16 9.41 6.20 17.18
N GLY A 17 8.63 5.15 17.47
CA GLY A 17 7.71 4.53 16.50
C GLY A 17 6.53 5.45 16.23
N ILE A 18 5.94 6.00 17.29
CA ILE A 18 4.88 7.02 17.16
C ILE A 18 5.41 8.24 16.39
N GLN A 19 6.62 8.73 16.71
CA GLN A 19 7.23 9.85 15.98
C GLN A 19 7.42 9.54 14.48
N ALA A 20 7.92 8.34 14.15
CA ALA A 20 8.11 7.92 12.77
C ALA A 20 6.78 7.80 12.01
N VAL A 21 5.74 7.24 12.63
CA VAL A 21 4.39 7.12 12.05
C VAL A 21 3.76 8.50 11.82
N PHE A 22 3.86 9.41 12.79
CA PHE A 22 3.39 10.78 12.62
C PHE A 22 4.15 11.53 11.53
N LEU A 23 5.48 11.39 11.48
CA LEU A 23 6.29 11.97 10.43
C LEU A 23 5.88 11.42 9.06
N ALA A 24 5.70 10.10 8.94
CA ALA A 24 5.29 9.46 7.70
C ALA A 24 3.95 10.00 7.19
N PHE A 25 2.96 10.08 8.08
CA PHE A 25 1.65 10.62 7.74
C PHE A 25 1.70 12.11 7.39
N ALA A 26 2.47 12.91 8.14
CA ALA A 26 2.64 14.34 7.84
C ALA A 26 3.33 14.55 6.48
N LEU A 27 4.34 13.76 6.15
CA LEU A 27 5.02 13.82 4.86
C LEU A 27 4.08 13.45 3.71
N ASP A 28 3.28 12.39 3.85
CA ASP A 28 2.25 12.04 2.87
C ASP A 28 1.23 13.18 2.69
N LEU A 29 0.67 13.74 3.77
CA LEU A 29 -0.31 14.83 3.66
C LEU A 29 0.27 16.09 2.98
N LEU A 30 1.53 16.43 3.27
CA LEU A 30 2.18 17.62 2.74
C LEU A 30 2.61 17.46 1.27
N PHE A 31 3.26 16.34 0.95
CA PHE A 31 3.93 16.15 -0.35
C PHE A 31 3.20 15.18 -1.27
N GLY A 32 2.42 14.24 -0.71
CA GLY A 32 1.89 13.09 -1.42
C GLY A 32 2.98 12.33 -2.17
N ASP A 33 2.61 11.76 -3.32
CA ASP A 33 3.56 11.12 -4.22
C ASP A 33 4.28 12.13 -5.12
N PRO A 34 5.60 12.32 -4.99
CA PRO A 34 6.36 13.20 -5.87
C PRO A 34 6.42 12.63 -7.29
N LYS A 35 5.48 13.05 -8.15
CA LYS A 35 5.36 12.59 -9.56
C LYS A 35 6.68 12.69 -10.34
N PHE A 36 7.50 13.71 -10.09
CA PHE A 36 8.81 13.88 -10.74
C PHE A 36 9.81 12.78 -10.37
N LEU A 37 9.73 12.28 -9.14
CA LEU A 37 10.61 11.23 -8.63
C LEU A 37 10.19 9.88 -9.21
N TYR A 38 8.88 9.59 -9.19
CA TYR A 38 8.35 8.33 -9.70
C TYR A 38 8.36 8.22 -11.23
N ALA A 39 8.50 9.34 -11.94
CA ALA A 39 8.83 9.34 -13.37
C ALA A 39 10.26 8.86 -13.66
N ARG A 40 11.17 8.89 -12.67
CA ARG A 40 12.58 8.50 -12.81
C ARG A 40 12.92 7.17 -12.14
N ILE A 41 12.25 6.86 -11.04
CA ILE A 41 12.46 5.65 -10.24
C ILE A 41 11.10 5.00 -10.01
N SER A 42 10.97 3.71 -10.33
CA SER A 42 9.71 3.00 -10.09
C SER A 42 9.36 2.99 -8.60
N HIS A 43 8.07 3.22 -8.30
CA HIS A 43 7.55 3.15 -6.93
C HIS A 43 7.83 1.76 -6.32
N PRO A 44 8.24 1.63 -5.04
CA PRO A 44 8.57 0.34 -4.44
C PRO A 44 7.47 -0.73 -4.53
N ILE A 45 6.20 -0.32 -4.53
CA ILE A 45 5.05 -1.22 -4.78
C ILE A 45 5.15 -1.94 -6.13
N VAL A 46 5.70 -1.30 -7.17
CA VAL A 46 5.91 -1.93 -8.48
C VAL A 46 6.89 -3.11 -8.39
N TRP A 47 7.88 -3.04 -7.48
CA TRP A 47 8.81 -4.15 -7.26
C TRP A 47 8.13 -5.32 -6.55
N ILE A 48 7.21 -5.06 -5.61
CA ILE A 48 6.37 -6.09 -5.00
C ILE A 48 5.51 -6.76 -6.07
N GLY A 49 4.86 -5.98 -6.94
CA GLY A 49 4.10 -6.51 -8.08
C GLY A 49 4.96 -7.34 -9.04
N GLY A 50 6.18 -6.88 -9.33
CA GLY A 50 7.13 -7.64 -10.14
C GLY A 50 7.54 -8.98 -9.52
N LEU A 51 7.72 -9.02 -8.18
CA LEU A 51 7.95 -10.26 -7.44
C LEU A 51 6.75 -11.21 -7.56
N ILE A 52 5.53 -10.69 -7.37
CA ILE A 52 4.29 -11.45 -7.49
C ILE A 52 4.18 -12.06 -8.89
N SER A 53 4.31 -11.25 -9.96
CA SER A 53 4.26 -11.73 -11.34
C SER A 53 5.35 -12.76 -11.65
N ALA A 54 6.56 -12.58 -11.12
CA ALA A 54 7.64 -13.54 -11.31
C ALA A 54 7.37 -14.88 -10.60
N LEU A 55 6.84 -14.84 -9.37
CA LEU A 55 6.44 -16.04 -8.63
C LEU A 55 5.26 -16.73 -9.30
N GLU A 56 4.22 -15.98 -9.68
CA GLU A 56 3.06 -16.50 -10.39
C GLU A 56 3.47 -17.17 -11.71
N ALA A 57 4.34 -16.55 -12.50
CA ALA A 57 4.86 -17.14 -13.74
C ALA A 57 5.65 -18.44 -13.49
N ARG A 58 6.39 -18.52 -12.39
CA ARG A 58 7.15 -19.73 -12.02
C ARG A 58 6.26 -20.84 -11.47
N LEU A 59 5.20 -20.48 -10.74
CA LEU A 59 4.25 -21.36 -10.07
C LEU A 59 2.98 -21.61 -10.92
N ARG A 60 2.96 -21.12 -12.17
CA ARG A 60 1.77 -21.02 -13.03
C ARG A 60 1.02 -22.36 -13.15
N PRO A 61 -0.32 -22.36 -13.04
CA PRO A 61 -1.15 -23.54 -13.21
C PRO A 61 -0.93 -24.26 -14.55
N GLY A 62 -0.53 -23.58 -15.62
CA GLY A 62 -0.20 -24.22 -16.92
C GLY A 62 0.98 -25.21 -16.88
N ARG A 63 1.94 -25.03 -15.96
CA ARG A 63 3.02 -26.00 -15.70
C ARG A 63 2.57 -27.18 -14.86
N PHE A 64 1.47 -27.01 -14.14
CA PHE A 64 0.86 -28.00 -13.25
C PHE A 64 -0.57 -28.34 -13.72
N ALA A 65 -0.89 -28.10 -14.99
CA ALA A 65 -2.24 -28.25 -15.51
C ALA A 65 -2.58 -29.74 -15.46
N GLY A 66 -3.55 -30.10 -14.60
CA GLY A 66 -3.88 -31.49 -14.28
C GLY A 66 -3.57 -31.92 -12.85
N HIS A 67 -2.91 -31.09 -12.03
CA HIS A 67 -2.74 -31.37 -10.61
C HIS A 67 -3.96 -30.89 -9.81
N GLY A 68 -4.40 -31.71 -8.85
CA GLY A 68 -5.64 -31.50 -8.11
C GLY A 68 -5.68 -30.19 -7.28
N PRO A 69 -6.87 -29.81 -6.78
CA PRO A 69 -7.11 -28.54 -6.08
C PRO A 69 -6.12 -28.26 -4.94
N THR A 70 -5.68 -29.30 -4.24
CA THR A 70 -4.71 -29.20 -3.13
C THR A 70 -3.38 -28.58 -3.55
N LEU A 71 -2.83 -28.95 -4.71
CA LEU A 71 -1.55 -28.39 -5.14
C LEU A 71 -1.67 -26.90 -5.45
N GLN A 72 -2.80 -26.48 -6.04
CA GLN A 72 -3.04 -25.06 -6.35
C GLN A 72 -3.10 -24.23 -5.07
N ILE A 73 -3.76 -24.74 -4.02
CA ILE A 73 -3.79 -24.09 -2.70
C ILE A 73 -2.38 -23.98 -2.11
N ILE A 74 -1.58 -25.04 -2.17
CA ILE A 74 -0.21 -25.03 -1.64
C ILE A 74 0.66 -24.02 -2.40
N LEU A 75 0.58 -23.98 -3.72
CA LEU A 75 1.35 -23.04 -4.54
C LEU A 75 0.92 -21.59 -4.30
N GLY A 76 -0.38 -21.33 -4.15
CA GLY A 76 -0.91 -20.02 -3.76
C GLY A 76 -0.42 -19.60 -2.38
N ALA A 77 -0.50 -20.50 -1.39
CA ALA A 77 0.00 -20.24 -0.04
C ALA A 77 1.52 -19.97 -0.03
N ALA A 78 2.30 -20.72 -0.83
CA ALA A 78 3.73 -20.49 -0.98
C ALA A 78 4.02 -19.12 -1.62
N LEU A 79 3.27 -18.73 -2.66
CA LEU A 79 3.40 -17.41 -3.29
C LEU A 79 3.16 -16.29 -2.27
N VAL A 80 2.06 -16.38 -1.51
CA VAL A 80 1.73 -15.41 -0.44
C VAL A 80 2.85 -15.37 0.60
N ALA A 81 3.24 -16.53 1.15
CA ALA A 81 4.25 -16.61 2.20
C ALA A 81 5.61 -16.04 1.76
N ILE A 82 6.05 -16.35 0.54
CA ILE A 82 7.31 -15.83 -0.02
C ILE A 82 7.21 -14.31 -0.22
N THR A 83 6.14 -13.82 -0.83
CA THR A 83 5.97 -12.38 -1.13
C THR A 83 5.93 -11.55 0.15
N VAL A 84 5.12 -11.99 1.13
CA VAL A 84 5.02 -11.33 2.43
C VAL A 84 6.33 -11.43 3.20
N GLY A 85 6.95 -12.62 3.23
CA GLY A 85 8.21 -12.84 3.94
C GLY A 85 9.36 -12.00 3.38
N VAL A 86 9.50 -11.91 2.05
CA VAL A 86 10.52 -11.06 1.40
C VAL A 86 10.26 -9.59 1.70
N SER A 87 9.02 -9.13 1.61
CA SER A 87 8.67 -7.72 1.84
C SER A 87 8.87 -7.32 3.31
N ALA A 88 8.39 -8.15 4.24
CA ALA A 88 8.60 -7.96 5.67
C ALA A 88 10.09 -8.01 6.04
N GLY A 89 10.84 -8.95 5.43
CA GLY A 89 12.29 -9.08 5.61
C GLY A 89 13.05 -7.84 5.13
N ALA A 90 12.69 -7.29 3.96
CA ALA A 90 13.23 -6.03 3.47
C ALA A 90 12.94 -4.88 4.45
N GLY A 91 11.70 -4.79 4.96
CA GLY A 91 11.32 -3.84 6.00
C GLY A 91 12.16 -4.01 7.28
N GLY A 92 12.44 -5.25 7.69
CA GLY A 92 13.28 -5.58 8.83
C GLY A 92 14.74 -5.17 8.65
N VAL A 93 15.30 -5.37 7.46
CA VAL A 93 16.67 -4.91 7.14
C VAL A 93 16.75 -3.38 7.18
N ILE A 94 15.79 -2.69 6.55
CA ILE A 94 15.76 -1.22 6.56
C ILE A 94 15.63 -0.69 7.99
N ALA A 95 14.70 -1.26 8.74
CA ALA A 95 14.50 -0.90 10.13
C ALA A 95 15.82 -1.11 10.89
N TRP A 96 16.44 -2.30 10.79
CA TRP A 96 17.70 -2.63 11.46
C TRP A 96 18.81 -1.64 11.17
N LEU A 97 18.98 -1.23 9.92
CA LEU A 97 19.93 -0.19 9.53
C LEU A 97 19.60 1.17 10.17
N CYS A 98 18.32 1.54 10.26
CA CYS A 98 17.89 2.79 10.89
C CYS A 98 18.23 2.81 12.39
N ALA A 99 18.07 1.70 13.11
CA ALA A 99 18.40 1.63 14.54
C ALA A 99 19.89 1.77 14.87
N MET A 100 20.78 1.73 13.88
CA MET A 100 22.19 2.05 14.08
C MET A 100 22.42 3.54 14.36
N SER A 101 21.41 4.39 14.16
CA SER A 101 21.47 5.83 14.39
C SER A 101 20.41 6.27 15.39
N GLU A 102 20.76 7.19 16.29
CA GLU A 102 19.83 7.85 17.21
C GLU A 102 18.68 8.57 16.49
N HIS A 103 18.92 8.98 15.24
CA HIS A 103 17.95 9.69 14.39
C HIS A 103 17.29 8.77 13.35
N GLY A 104 17.44 7.45 13.48
CA GLY A 104 16.90 6.47 12.53
C GLY A 104 15.38 6.55 12.32
N TRP A 105 14.65 7.08 13.30
CA TRP A 105 13.21 7.28 13.21
C TRP A 105 12.80 8.26 12.10
N ILE A 106 13.67 9.21 11.74
CA ILE A 106 13.42 10.16 10.64
C ILE A 106 13.41 9.41 9.31
N ILE A 107 14.46 8.60 9.07
CA ILE A 107 14.57 7.79 7.86
C ILE A 107 13.43 6.77 7.81
N THR A 108 13.08 6.18 8.95
CA THR A 108 11.94 5.27 9.08
C THR A 108 10.62 5.95 8.69
N GLY A 109 10.39 7.19 9.14
CA GLY A 109 9.22 7.98 8.76
C GLY A 109 9.21 8.34 7.27
N ILE A 110 10.35 8.72 6.69
CA ILE A 110 10.48 9.00 5.25
C ILE A 110 10.20 7.74 4.41
N VAL A 111 10.74 6.59 4.80
CA VAL A 111 10.45 5.33 4.10
C VAL A 111 8.98 4.95 4.28
N GLY A 112 8.44 5.11 5.47
CA GLY A 112 7.04 4.82 5.78
C GLY A 112 6.07 5.68 4.96
N SER A 113 6.38 6.95 4.71
CA SER A 113 5.50 7.86 3.96
C SER A 113 5.26 7.41 2.53
N ILE A 114 6.21 6.68 1.93
CA ILE A 114 6.09 6.13 0.57
C ILE A 114 4.96 5.11 0.46
N PHE A 115 4.51 4.52 1.56
CA PHE A 115 3.53 3.44 1.57
C PHE A 115 2.15 3.86 2.10
N ILE A 116 1.96 5.16 2.35
CA ILE A 116 0.69 5.76 2.79
C ILE A 116 0.19 6.64 1.65
N ALA A 117 -1.10 6.56 1.31
CA ALA A 117 -1.68 7.22 0.14
C ALA A 117 -2.81 8.21 0.48
N GLY A 118 -2.70 8.93 1.60
CA GLY A 118 -3.76 9.81 2.10
C GLY A 118 -3.96 11.05 1.23
N ARG A 119 -2.87 11.72 0.82
CA ARG A 119 -2.97 12.91 -0.02
C ARG A 119 -3.47 12.61 -1.43
N GLY A 120 -2.93 11.56 -2.05
CA GLY A 120 -3.36 11.13 -3.39
C GLY A 120 -4.84 10.78 -3.43
N LEU A 121 -5.32 10.06 -2.41
CA LEU A 121 -6.73 9.70 -2.27
C LEU A 121 -7.64 10.93 -2.15
N HIS A 122 -7.26 11.90 -1.31
CA HIS A 122 -7.97 13.17 -1.21
C HIS A 122 -8.05 13.87 -2.57
N ASP A 123 -6.91 13.98 -3.27
CA ASP A 123 -6.84 14.73 -4.53
C ASP A 123 -7.74 14.10 -5.60
N HIS A 124 -7.76 12.77 -5.71
CA HIS A 124 -8.63 12.07 -6.65
C HIS A 124 -10.13 12.24 -6.35
N VAL A 125 -10.54 12.15 -5.09
CA VAL A 125 -11.95 12.33 -4.71
C VAL A 125 -12.37 13.79 -4.87
N ALA A 126 -11.49 14.73 -4.55
CA ALA A 126 -11.71 16.15 -4.80
C ALA A 126 -11.86 16.47 -6.30
N ASP A 127 -11.12 15.77 -7.17
CA ASP A 127 -11.28 15.88 -8.62
C ASP A 127 -12.68 15.45 -9.09
N VAL A 128 -13.27 14.41 -8.49
CA VAL A 128 -14.66 14.03 -8.79
C VAL A 128 -15.64 15.14 -8.41
N GLY A 129 -15.52 15.69 -7.21
CA GLY A 129 -16.37 16.80 -6.76
C GLY A 129 -16.23 18.05 -7.64
N ARG A 130 -14.99 18.39 -8.04
CA ARG A 130 -14.72 19.47 -9.00
C ARG A 130 -15.30 19.17 -10.38
N GLY A 131 -15.22 17.93 -10.86
CA GLY A 131 -15.78 17.50 -12.12
C GLY A 131 -17.31 17.66 -12.14
N LEU A 132 -17.99 17.12 -11.12
CA LEU A 132 -19.45 17.23 -10.97
C LEU A 132 -19.94 18.69 -10.90
N SER A 133 -19.15 19.60 -10.31
CA SER A 133 -19.49 21.03 -10.29
C SER A 133 -19.48 21.70 -11.67
N ARG A 134 -18.85 21.07 -12.68
CA ARG A 134 -18.78 21.54 -14.07
C ARG A 134 -19.78 20.83 -14.96
N SER A 135 -19.80 19.50 -14.93
CA SER A 135 -20.74 18.67 -15.68
C SER A 135 -20.76 17.22 -15.16
N LEU A 136 -21.83 16.48 -15.50
CA LEU A 136 -21.90 15.04 -15.21
C LEU A 136 -20.78 14.26 -15.92
N ASP A 137 -20.46 14.61 -17.16
CA ASP A 137 -19.44 13.91 -17.94
C ASP A 137 -18.03 14.16 -17.40
N ASP A 138 -17.73 15.36 -16.91
CA ASP A 138 -16.48 15.66 -16.20
C ASP A 138 -16.38 14.83 -14.91
N GLY A 139 -17.47 14.71 -14.15
CA GLY A 139 -17.54 13.85 -12.96
C GLY A 139 -17.35 12.36 -13.29
N ARG A 140 -17.97 11.86 -14.36
CA ARG A 140 -17.80 10.49 -14.86
C ARG A 140 -16.36 10.21 -15.30
N SER A 141 -15.74 11.17 -15.99
CA SER A 141 -14.34 11.05 -16.39
C SER A 141 -13.43 11.00 -15.16
N ALA A 142 -13.63 11.89 -14.18
CA ALA A 142 -12.82 11.90 -12.95
C ALA A 142 -13.00 10.61 -12.14
N VAL A 143 -14.23 10.14 -11.94
CA VAL A 143 -14.49 8.93 -11.14
C VAL A 143 -13.95 7.68 -11.81
N SER A 144 -13.85 7.64 -13.15
CA SER A 144 -13.25 6.53 -13.90
C SER A 144 -11.80 6.23 -13.52
N HIS A 145 -11.10 7.20 -12.92
CA HIS A 145 -9.73 7.03 -12.47
C HIS A 145 -9.59 6.31 -11.11
N ILE A 146 -10.68 6.19 -10.35
CA ILE A 146 -10.68 5.59 -9.00
C ILE A 146 -11.62 4.40 -8.83
N VAL A 147 -12.43 4.08 -9.85
CA VAL A 147 -13.32 2.92 -9.83
C VAL A 147 -12.87 1.89 -10.86
N GLY A 148 -13.06 0.61 -10.57
CA GLY A 148 -12.77 -0.49 -11.50
C GLY A 148 -13.90 -0.79 -12.51
N ARG A 149 -15.02 -0.05 -12.47
CA ARG A 149 -16.23 -0.27 -13.30
C ARG A 149 -16.47 0.87 -14.28
N ASP A 150 -17.16 0.59 -15.39
CA ASP A 150 -17.55 1.61 -16.36
C ASP A 150 -18.55 2.63 -15.74
N PRO A 151 -18.21 3.92 -15.66
CA PRO A 151 -19.08 4.95 -15.09
C PRO A 151 -20.08 5.56 -16.10
N ALA A 152 -20.07 5.16 -17.38
CA ALA A 152 -20.89 5.78 -18.42
C ALA A 152 -22.41 5.81 -18.12
N GLY A 153 -22.91 4.80 -17.38
CA GLY A 153 -24.32 4.69 -16.98
C GLY A 153 -24.70 5.41 -15.69
N LEU A 154 -23.75 6.01 -14.97
CA LEU A 154 -24.01 6.61 -13.65
C LEU A 154 -24.61 8.01 -13.79
N ASP A 155 -25.65 8.32 -13.03
CA ASP A 155 -26.12 9.68 -12.81
C ASP A 155 -25.24 10.40 -11.76
N GLU A 156 -25.53 11.66 -11.45
CA GLU A 156 -24.74 12.46 -10.49
C GLU A 156 -24.65 11.81 -9.10
N ALA A 157 -25.76 11.24 -8.62
CA ALA A 157 -25.81 10.50 -7.37
C ALA A 157 -24.97 9.21 -7.45
N GLY A 158 -25.03 8.50 -8.57
CA GLY A 158 -24.23 7.31 -8.86
C GLY A 158 -22.73 7.60 -8.90
N VAL A 159 -22.31 8.70 -9.52
CA VAL A 159 -20.91 9.15 -9.55
C VAL A 159 -20.44 9.49 -8.12
N SER A 160 -21.24 10.26 -7.38
CA SER A 160 -20.91 10.64 -5.99
C SER A 160 -20.79 9.42 -5.09
N ARG A 161 -21.74 8.48 -5.21
CA ARG A 161 -21.72 7.22 -4.48
C ARG A 161 -20.50 6.38 -4.83
N ALA A 162 -20.19 6.23 -6.12
CA ALA A 162 -19.03 5.47 -6.56
C ALA A 162 -17.71 6.06 -6.03
N ALA A 163 -17.59 7.39 -6.01
CA ALA A 163 -16.43 8.06 -5.40
C ALA A 163 -16.33 7.83 -3.89
N LEU A 164 -17.45 7.84 -3.16
CA LEU A 164 -17.46 7.58 -1.71
C LEU A 164 -17.19 6.10 -1.37
N GLU A 165 -17.71 5.17 -2.17
CA GLU A 165 -17.40 3.73 -2.06
C GLU A 165 -15.89 3.52 -2.25
N SER A 166 -15.31 4.05 -3.33
CA SER A 166 -13.86 3.98 -3.57
C SER A 166 -13.04 4.75 -2.53
N LEU A 167 -13.54 5.86 -2.00
CA LEU A 167 -12.88 6.58 -0.89
C LEU A 167 -12.78 5.68 0.34
N ALA A 168 -13.89 5.06 0.75
CA ALA A 168 -13.92 4.24 1.96
C ALA A 168 -13.01 3.01 1.85
N GLU A 169 -13.05 2.32 0.70
CA GLU A 169 -12.19 1.17 0.41
C GLU A 169 -10.71 1.56 0.40
N ASN A 170 -10.34 2.56 -0.40
CA ASN A 170 -8.94 3.00 -0.49
C ASN A 170 -8.46 3.70 0.79
N PHE A 171 -9.33 4.27 1.62
CA PHE A 171 -8.94 4.83 2.91
C PHE A 171 -8.58 3.73 3.91
N SER A 172 -9.38 2.65 3.94
CA SER A 172 -9.04 1.45 4.71
C SER A 172 -7.65 0.94 4.34
N ASP A 173 -7.43 0.73 3.05
CA ASP A 173 -6.27 -0.04 2.59
C ASP A 173 -5.03 0.80 2.27
N GLY A 174 -5.22 2.07 1.93
CA GLY A 174 -4.17 3.02 1.60
C GLY A 174 -3.72 3.90 2.76
N VAL A 175 -4.50 3.98 3.85
CA VAL A 175 -4.20 4.86 5.00
C VAL A 175 -4.30 4.13 6.33
N VAL A 176 -5.48 3.64 6.69
CA VAL A 176 -5.73 3.11 8.04
C VAL A 176 -4.91 1.85 8.30
N ALA A 177 -5.00 0.85 7.43
CA ALA A 177 -4.28 -0.40 7.62
C ALA A 177 -2.74 -0.24 7.48
N PRO A 178 -2.19 0.54 6.53
CA PRO A 178 -0.77 0.88 6.53
C PRO A 178 -0.30 1.52 7.83
N LEU A 179 -1.00 2.55 8.32
CA LEU A 179 -0.65 3.20 9.60
C LEU A 179 -0.74 2.23 10.78
N PHE A 180 -1.78 1.40 10.82
CA PHE A 180 -1.98 0.41 11.88
C PHE A 180 -0.84 -0.61 11.92
N TRP A 181 -0.49 -1.22 10.78
CA TRP A 181 0.59 -2.20 10.72
C TRP A 181 1.98 -1.58 10.86
N PHE A 182 2.15 -0.32 10.45
CA PHE A 182 3.36 0.43 10.72
C PHE A 182 3.54 0.69 12.22
N LEU A 183 2.45 1.08 12.90
CA LEU A 183 2.45 1.31 14.34
C LEU A 183 2.76 0.02 15.12
N LEU A 184 2.14 -1.11 14.75
CA LEU A 184 2.33 -2.38 15.47
C LEU A 184 3.66 -3.07 15.17
N GLY A 185 4.05 -3.13 13.89
CA GLY A 185 5.17 -3.96 13.42
C GLY A 185 6.31 -3.18 12.77
N GLY A 186 6.31 -1.84 12.82
CA GLY A 186 7.31 -1.01 12.16
C GLY A 186 7.28 -1.18 10.63
N LEU A 187 8.41 -0.89 9.98
CA LEU A 187 8.57 -1.13 8.54
C LEU A 187 8.31 -2.60 8.13
N PRO A 188 8.72 -3.63 8.92
CA PRO A 188 8.32 -5.01 8.61
C PRO A 188 6.81 -5.18 8.49
N GLY A 189 6.03 -4.66 9.45
CA GLY A 189 4.58 -4.74 9.45
C GLY A 189 3.95 -3.99 8.29
N LEU A 190 4.41 -2.76 8.03
CA LEU A 190 3.96 -1.93 6.92
C LEU A 190 4.17 -2.62 5.55
N LEU A 191 5.38 -3.11 5.29
CA LEU A 191 5.71 -3.76 4.02
C LEU A 191 5.03 -5.12 3.88
N ALA A 192 4.85 -5.87 4.99
CA ALA A 192 4.05 -7.09 5.00
C ALA A 192 2.61 -6.81 4.56
N TYR A 193 1.98 -5.79 5.16
CA TYR A 193 0.63 -5.41 4.80
C TYR A 193 0.52 -4.93 3.35
N LYS A 194 1.44 -4.07 2.89
CA LYS A 194 1.44 -3.63 1.49
C LYS A 194 1.65 -4.79 0.51
N ALA A 195 2.42 -5.81 0.88
CA ALA A 195 2.53 -7.03 0.09
C ALA A 195 1.20 -7.79 0.01
N ILE A 196 0.49 -7.94 1.13
CA ILE A 196 -0.85 -8.57 1.18
C ILE A 196 -1.85 -7.79 0.33
N ASN A 197 -1.92 -6.47 0.49
CA ASN A 197 -2.82 -5.61 -0.29
C ASN A 197 -2.49 -5.65 -1.80
N THR A 198 -1.20 -5.71 -2.18
CA THR A 198 -0.80 -5.85 -3.59
C THR A 198 -1.16 -7.24 -4.15
N LEU A 199 -1.02 -8.30 -3.35
CA LEU A 199 -1.47 -9.65 -3.72
C LEU A 199 -2.98 -9.68 -3.99
N ASP A 200 -3.76 -9.06 -3.12
CA ASP A 200 -5.21 -8.96 -3.27
C ASP A 200 -5.59 -8.24 -4.57
N SER A 201 -4.99 -7.07 -4.84
CA SER A 201 -5.24 -6.32 -6.08
C SER A 201 -4.79 -7.01 -7.38
N MET A 202 -3.86 -7.96 -7.32
CA MET A 202 -3.32 -8.64 -8.51
C MET A 202 -3.91 -10.02 -8.76
N ILE A 203 -4.30 -10.73 -7.70
CA ILE A 203 -4.72 -12.14 -7.76
C ILE A 203 -6.12 -12.36 -7.18
N GLY A 204 -6.57 -11.52 -6.25
CA GLY A 204 -7.80 -11.74 -5.49
C GLY A 204 -9.10 -11.58 -6.29
N HIS A 205 -9.02 -11.36 -7.61
CA HIS A 205 -10.14 -11.00 -8.50
C HIS A 205 -10.38 -12.10 -9.54
#